data_AF-A0A8I1X2N4-F1
#
_entry.id   AF-A0A8I1X2N4-F1
#
_cell.length_a   1.000
_cell.length_b   1.000
_cell.length_c   1.000
_cell.angle_alpha   90.00
_cell.angle_beta   90.00
_cell.angle_gamma   90.00
#
_symmetry.space_group_name_H-M   'P 1'
#
loop_
_entity.id
_entity.type
_entity.pdbx_description
1 polymer ?
#
loop_
_entity_poly.entity_id
_entity_poly.type
_entity_poly.pdbx_seq_one_letter_code
_entity_poly.pdbx_strand_id
1 'polypeptide(L)'
;MALKTYEINYFKSKDACSIDWQNEEYSIKDLEASLISIECDDGELYHQLTLDDFKIKSFSDFEPVLMSENNYRLCFVAEVLIDLEKKELITFKKALVECNFQVVARLEFKKNGNDVLDENGDYAYLFEPDEDKFVELQLKD
;
A
#
# COMPACT_ATOMS: atom_id res chain seq x y z
N MET A 1 14.37 12.22 18.10
CA MET A 1 14.18 12.08 16.64
C MET A 1 12.73 12.41 16.36
N ALA A 2 12.42 12.98 15.18
CA ALA A 2 11.12 13.58 14.91
C ALA A 2 10.38 12.72 13.89
N LEU A 3 9.20 12.26 14.28
CA LEU A 3 8.21 11.67 13.40
C LEU A 3 7.92 12.69 12.27
N LYS A 4 8.11 12.27 11.01
CA LYS A 4 7.86 13.12 9.84
C LYS A 4 6.69 12.58 9.02
N THR A 5 5.96 13.46 8.36
CA THR A 5 4.90 13.09 7.43
C THR A 5 5.48 12.83 6.05
N TYR A 6 5.13 11.70 5.46
CA TYR A 6 5.44 11.36 4.08
C TYR A 6 4.15 11.07 3.32
N GLU A 7 4.10 11.40 2.03
CA GLU A 7 3.01 11.08 1.13
C GLU A 7 3.40 9.98 0.16
N ILE A 8 2.45 9.09 -0.10
CA ILE A 8 2.46 8.11 -1.18
C ILE A 8 1.29 8.46 -2.09
N ASN A 9 1.57 8.86 -3.31
CA ASN A 9 0.58 9.39 -4.23
C ASN A 9 0.42 8.50 -5.46
N TYR A 10 -0.66 7.72 -5.46
CA TYR A 10 -1.10 6.90 -6.58
C TYR A 10 -2.32 7.50 -7.29
N PHE A 11 -2.79 8.68 -6.88
CA PHE A 11 -4.02 9.25 -7.40
C PHE A 11 -3.92 9.58 -8.88
N LYS A 12 -4.81 8.98 -9.69
CA LYS A 12 -4.85 9.12 -11.15
C LYS A 12 -3.51 8.81 -11.83
N SER A 13 -2.62 8.12 -11.13
CA SER A 13 -1.34 7.71 -11.68
C SER A 13 -1.59 6.52 -12.61
N LYS A 14 -1.07 6.60 -13.83
CA LYS A 14 -0.89 5.39 -14.66
C LYS A 14 0.09 4.40 -14.01
N ASP A 15 0.83 4.88 -13.02
CA ASP A 15 1.86 4.20 -12.27
C ASP A 15 1.33 3.80 -10.88
N ALA A 16 0.08 3.40 -10.75
CA ALA A 16 -0.42 2.72 -9.54
C ALA A 16 -0.47 1.21 -9.71
N CYS A 17 -0.26 0.49 -8.61
CA CYS A 17 -0.25 -0.95 -8.61
C CYS A 17 -1.57 -1.53 -9.10
N SER A 18 -1.49 -2.66 -9.80
CA SER A 18 -2.64 -3.43 -10.22
C SER A 18 -2.76 -4.73 -9.45
N ILE A 19 -4.01 -5.18 -9.35
CA ILE A 19 -4.38 -6.48 -8.80
C ILE A 19 -5.35 -7.16 -9.75
N ASP A 20 -5.36 -8.48 -9.77
CA ASP A 20 -6.43 -9.27 -10.37
C ASP A 20 -7.42 -9.73 -9.30
N TRP A 21 -8.65 -9.25 -9.39
CA TRP A 21 -9.69 -9.50 -8.40
C TRP A 21 -10.29 -10.90 -8.58
N GLN A 22 -10.15 -11.75 -7.56
CA GLN A 22 -10.53 -13.17 -7.63
C GLN A 22 -11.85 -13.48 -6.93
N ASN A 23 -12.36 -12.56 -6.10
CA ASN A 23 -13.53 -12.85 -5.28
C ASN A 23 -14.86 -12.57 -5.99
N GLU A 24 -15.71 -13.58 -6.08
CA GLU A 24 -17.03 -13.48 -6.74
C GLU A 24 -18.14 -12.94 -5.81
N GLU A 25 -17.96 -13.03 -4.48
CA GLU A 25 -18.97 -12.63 -3.49
C GLU A 25 -18.92 -11.13 -3.16
N TYR A 26 -17.71 -10.59 -3.06
CA TYR A 26 -17.48 -9.21 -2.68
C TYR A 26 -16.96 -8.41 -3.88
N SER A 27 -17.62 -7.30 -4.20
CA SER A 27 -17.06 -6.32 -5.10
C SER A 27 -16.00 -5.48 -4.39
N ILE A 28 -14.86 -5.26 -5.02
CA ILE A 28 -13.83 -4.33 -4.52
C ILE A 28 -14.38 -2.93 -4.18
N LYS A 29 -15.42 -2.49 -4.91
CA LYS A 29 -16.05 -1.17 -4.71
C LYS A 29 -16.91 -1.09 -3.45
N ASP A 30 -17.29 -2.23 -2.89
CA ASP A 30 -18.08 -2.32 -1.67
C ASP A 30 -17.22 -2.51 -0.41
N LEU A 31 -15.89 -2.55 -0.57
CA LEU A 31 -14.94 -2.76 0.50
C LEU A 31 -14.14 -1.49 0.81
N GLU A 32 -13.73 -1.38 2.06
CA GLU A 32 -12.88 -0.32 2.59
C GLU A 32 -11.42 -0.74 2.41
N ALA A 33 -10.65 0.03 1.64
CA ALA A 33 -9.22 -0.20 1.49
C ALA A 33 -8.42 0.48 2.61
N SER A 34 -7.33 -0.16 3.05
CA SER A 34 -6.39 0.41 4.02
C SER A 34 -4.96 0.02 3.68
N LEU A 35 -4.00 0.93 3.91
CA LEU A 35 -2.57 0.67 3.79
C LEU A 35 -2.12 -0.32 4.89
N ILE A 36 -1.31 -1.32 4.54
CA ILE A 36 -0.78 -2.30 5.52
C ILE A 36 0.75 -2.37 5.53
N SER A 37 1.40 -2.10 4.41
CA SER A 37 2.86 -2.08 4.32
C SER A 37 3.35 -1.10 3.27
N ILE A 38 4.60 -0.70 3.44
CA ILE A 38 5.36 0.12 2.49
C ILE A 38 6.65 -0.63 2.20
N GLU A 39 6.94 -0.85 0.92
CA GLU A 39 8.07 -1.65 0.47
C GLU A 39 8.98 -0.82 -0.43
N CYS A 40 10.29 -1.04 -0.36
CA CYS A 40 11.24 -0.54 -1.35
C CYS A 40 12.20 -1.67 -1.75
N ASP A 41 12.75 -1.56 -2.97
CA ASP A 41 13.68 -2.51 -3.54
C ASP A 41 15.01 -1.78 -3.81
N ASP A 42 16.09 -2.21 -3.15
CA ASP A 42 17.43 -1.64 -3.34
C ASP A 42 18.16 -2.23 -4.58
N GLY A 43 17.52 -3.13 -5.31
CA GLY A 43 18.07 -3.87 -6.45
C GLY A 43 18.65 -5.23 -6.08
N GLU A 44 18.76 -5.54 -4.78
CA GLU A 44 19.15 -6.86 -4.27
C GLU A 44 18.02 -7.53 -3.49
N LEU A 45 17.35 -6.77 -2.60
CA LEU A 45 16.34 -7.25 -1.68
C LEU A 45 15.18 -6.24 -1.51
N TYR A 46 14.00 -6.80 -1.22
CA TYR A 46 12.88 -6.01 -0.73
C TYR A 46 13.03 -5.70 0.76
N HIS A 47 12.81 -4.45 1.11
CA HIS A 47 12.74 -3.97 2.50
C HIS A 47 11.33 -3.47 2.77
N GLN A 48 10.79 -3.84 3.93
CA GLN A 48 9.38 -3.60 4.26
C GLN A 48 9.26 -2.84 5.58
N LEU A 49 8.33 -1.89 5.61
CA LEU A 49 7.74 -1.32 6.82
C LEU A 49 6.35 -1.91 7.02
N THR A 50 6.04 -2.26 8.27
CA THR A 50 4.73 -2.76 8.70
C THR A 50 4.01 -1.70 9.56
N LEU A 51 2.77 -1.97 9.96
CA LEU A 51 1.99 -1.07 10.82
C LEU A 51 2.63 -0.78 12.19
N ASP A 52 3.64 -1.56 12.62
CA ASP A 52 4.44 -1.27 13.82
C ASP A 52 5.51 -0.19 13.59
N ASP A 53 5.85 0.08 12.34
CA ASP A 53 6.94 0.98 11.93
C ASP A 53 6.45 2.38 11.53
N PHE A 54 5.19 2.51 11.14
CA PHE A 54 4.58 3.77 10.73
C PHE A 54 3.15 3.93 11.25
N LYS A 55 2.63 5.15 11.20
CA LYS A 55 1.20 5.42 11.45
C LYS A 55 0.56 6.01 10.21
N ILE A 56 -0.61 5.50 9.83
CA ILE A 56 -1.43 6.13 8.79
C ILE A 56 -2.03 7.40 9.37
N LYS A 57 -1.71 8.54 8.78
CA LYS A 57 -2.26 9.85 9.15
C LYS A 57 -3.54 10.13 8.37
N SER A 58 -3.54 9.83 7.07
CA SER A 58 -4.73 9.86 6.23
C SER A 58 -4.62 8.86 5.08
N PHE A 59 -5.77 8.37 4.64
CA PHE A 59 -5.93 7.55 3.44
C PHE A 59 -7.17 8.08 2.73
N SER A 60 -7.00 8.62 1.53
CA SER A 60 -8.05 9.34 0.81
C SER A 60 -8.04 9.02 -0.68
N ASP A 61 -9.11 9.43 -1.35
CA ASP A 61 -9.25 9.37 -2.80
C ASP A 61 -9.06 7.96 -3.37
N PHE A 62 -9.44 6.95 -2.57
CA PHE A 62 -9.39 5.56 -3.02
C PHE A 62 -10.40 5.33 -4.14
N GLU A 63 -9.90 4.87 -5.28
CA GLU A 63 -10.69 4.52 -6.44
C GLU A 63 -10.07 3.29 -7.13
N PRO A 64 -10.75 2.13 -7.12
CA PRO A 64 -10.34 0.99 -7.93
C PRO A 64 -10.78 1.21 -9.38
N VAL A 65 -9.82 1.43 -10.27
CA VAL A 65 -10.06 1.69 -11.70
C VAL A 65 -9.94 0.38 -12.47
N LEU A 66 -11.04 -0.08 -13.06
CA LEU A 66 -11.04 -1.28 -13.89
C LEU A 66 -10.20 -1.06 -15.16
N MET A 67 -9.23 -1.94 -15.39
CA MET A 67 -8.38 -1.92 -16.59
C MET A 67 -8.86 -2.93 -17.63
N SER A 68 -9.14 -4.17 -17.21
CA SER A 68 -9.65 -5.24 -18.08
C SER A 68 -10.25 -6.37 -17.25
N GLU A 69 -11.40 -6.92 -17.65
CA GLU A 69 -12.07 -8.04 -16.96
C GLU A 69 -12.18 -7.85 -15.45
N ASN A 70 -11.27 -8.44 -14.66
CA ASN A 70 -11.18 -8.35 -13.20
C ASN A 70 -9.90 -7.66 -12.69
N ASN A 71 -9.11 -7.09 -13.58
CA ASN A 71 -7.88 -6.40 -13.24
C ASN A 71 -8.13 -4.92 -12.92
N TYR A 72 -7.76 -4.50 -11.71
CA TYR A 72 -7.97 -3.16 -11.20
C TYR A 72 -6.67 -2.47 -10.86
N ARG A 73 -6.58 -1.19 -11.21
CA ARG A 73 -5.56 -0.28 -10.68
C ARG A 73 -6.05 0.37 -9.39
N LEU A 74 -5.22 0.35 -8.35
CA LEU A 74 -5.55 0.87 -7.02
C LEU A 74 -5.06 2.32 -6.88
N CYS A 75 -5.93 3.29 -7.21
CA CYS A 75 -5.59 4.71 -7.08
C CYS A 75 -5.93 5.20 -5.66
N PHE A 76 -5.02 5.93 -5.00
CA PHE A 76 -5.24 6.55 -3.70
C PHE A 76 -4.17 7.60 -3.38
N VAL A 77 -4.39 8.39 -2.33
CA VAL A 77 -3.35 9.16 -1.65
C VAL A 77 -3.27 8.71 -0.19
N ALA A 78 -2.07 8.43 0.29
CA ALA A 78 -1.83 8.12 1.69
C ALA A 78 -0.80 9.08 2.30
N GLU A 79 -1.08 9.61 3.48
CA GLU A 79 -0.09 10.27 4.32
C GLU A 79 0.25 9.36 5.49
N VAL A 80 1.55 9.15 5.72
CA VAL A 80 2.07 8.31 6.79
C VAL A 80 3.07 9.06 7.65
N LEU A 81 3.16 8.67 8.91
CA LEU A 81 4.10 9.20 9.88
C LEU A 81 5.17 8.16 10.16
N ILE A 82 6.42 8.49 9.83
CA ILE A 82 7.58 7.58 9.96
C ILE A 82 8.72 8.31 10.67
N ASP A 83 9.40 7.64 11.60
CA ASP A 83 10.68 8.08 12.14
C ASP A 83 11.81 7.27 11.49
N LEU A 84 12.26 7.68 10.30
CA LEU A 84 13.33 6.98 9.57
C LEU A 84 14.69 7.02 10.29
N GLU A 85 14.87 7.89 11.29
CA GLU A 85 16.10 7.92 12.09
C GLU A 85 16.10 6.86 13.19
N LYS A 86 14.96 6.20 13.43
CA LYS A 86 14.83 5.11 14.39
C LYS A 86 15.80 3.99 14.03
N LYS A 87 16.54 3.50 15.04
CA LYS A 87 17.66 2.56 14.84
C LYS A 87 17.23 1.28 14.12
N GLU A 88 16.03 0.77 14.43
CA GLU A 88 15.50 -0.45 13.81
C GLU A 88 15.21 -0.26 12.31
N LEU A 89 15.00 0.97 11.83
CA LEU A 89 14.67 1.29 10.43
C LEU A 89 15.90 1.70 9.60
N ILE A 90 17.11 1.60 10.16
CA ILE A 90 18.32 2.08 9.48
C ILE A 90 18.60 1.36 8.15
N THR A 91 18.24 0.07 8.06
CA THR A 91 18.40 -0.72 6.83
C THR A 91 17.39 -0.25 5.78
N PHE A 92 16.11 -0.12 6.14
CA PHE A 92 15.08 0.41 5.26
C PHE A 92 15.43 1.83 4.76
N LYS A 93 15.91 2.71 5.65
CA LYS A 93 16.33 4.07 5.27
C LYS A 93 17.44 4.05 4.22
N LYS A 94 18.41 3.14 4.33
CA LYS A 94 19.50 3.02 3.35
C LYS A 94 18.98 2.54 2.00
N ALA A 95 18.18 1.46 2.00
CA ALA A 95 17.52 0.95 0.81
C ALA A 95 16.68 2.02 0.12
N LEU A 96 15.92 2.80 0.91
CA LEU A 96 15.12 3.92 0.42
C LEU A 96 15.97 4.99 -0.28
N VAL A 97 17.18 5.28 0.21
CA VAL A 97 18.09 6.23 -0.46
C VAL A 97 18.64 5.63 -1.75
N GLU A 98 18.98 4.34 -1.75
CA GLU A 98 19.54 3.62 -2.91
C GLU A 98 18.51 3.50 -4.05
N CYS A 99 17.23 3.30 -3.73
CA CYS A 99 16.13 3.26 -4.69
C CYS A 99 15.57 4.64 -5.06
N ASN A 100 16.25 5.75 -4.72
CA ASN A 100 15.79 7.12 -4.97
C ASN A 100 14.40 7.42 -4.39
N PHE A 101 14.16 6.97 -3.16
CA PHE A 101 12.92 7.14 -2.41
C PHE A 101 11.70 6.51 -3.06
N GLN A 102 11.88 5.54 -3.94
CA GLN A 102 10.80 4.85 -4.61
C GLN A 102 10.26 3.69 -3.77
N VAL A 103 8.94 3.67 -3.57
CA VAL A 103 8.23 2.69 -2.74
C VAL A 103 7.01 2.11 -3.44
N VAL A 104 6.60 0.93 -2.99
CA VAL A 104 5.30 0.31 -3.27
C VAL A 104 4.48 0.28 -1.99
N ALA A 105 3.21 0.66 -2.05
CA ALA A 105 2.29 0.48 -0.94
C ALA A 105 1.35 -0.70 -1.16
N ARG A 106 1.17 -1.50 -0.11
CA ARG A 106 0.25 -2.65 -0.10
C ARG A 106 -1.02 -2.32 0.64
N LEU A 107 -2.14 -2.75 0.09
CA LEU A 107 -3.46 -2.54 0.69
C LEU A 107 -4.05 -3.85 1.20
N GLU A 108 -4.87 -3.74 2.23
CA GLU A 108 -5.88 -4.73 2.61
C GLU A 108 -7.29 -4.20 2.29
N PHE A 109 -8.28 -5.10 2.27
CA PHE A 109 -9.68 -4.76 2.09
C PHE A 109 -10.52 -5.31 3.24
N LYS A 110 -11.39 -4.45 3.79
CA LYS A 110 -12.27 -4.76 4.92
C LYS A 110 -13.73 -4.47 4.59
N LYS A 111 -14.63 -5.15 5.28
CA LYS A 111 -16.07 -4.89 5.20
C LYS A 111 -16.58 -4.35 6.52
N ASN A 112 -17.02 -3.09 6.54
CA ASN A 112 -17.45 -2.40 7.76
C ASN A 112 -16.39 -2.46 8.86
N GLY A 113 -15.13 -2.20 8.52
CA GLY A 113 -13.98 -2.31 9.44
C GLY A 113 -13.58 -3.71 9.90
N ASN A 114 -14.23 -4.79 9.43
CA ASN A 114 -13.88 -6.16 9.79
C ASN A 114 -13.20 -6.90 8.63
N ASP A 115 -12.41 -7.91 8.98
CA ASP A 115 -11.81 -8.82 8.01
C ASP A 115 -12.89 -9.53 7.19
N VAL A 116 -12.59 -9.76 5.90
CA VAL A 116 -13.48 -10.48 5.00
C VAL A 116 -13.20 -11.97 5.17
N LEU A 117 -14.23 -12.72 5.54
CA LEU A 117 -14.16 -14.17 5.76
C LEU A 117 -14.95 -14.93 4.69
N ASP A 118 -14.52 -16.15 4.37
CA ASP A 118 -15.21 -17.07 3.48
C ASP A 118 -16.35 -17.83 4.17
N GLU A 119 -17.00 -18.75 3.45
CA GLU A 119 -18.11 -19.56 3.97
C GLU A 119 -17.74 -20.47 5.17
N ASN A 120 -16.45 -20.76 5.35
CA ASN A 120 -15.93 -21.57 6.45
C ASN A 120 -15.51 -20.73 7.65
N GLY A 121 -15.52 -19.40 7.52
CA GLY A 121 -15.06 -18.46 8.54
C GLY A 121 -13.54 -18.24 8.54
N ASP A 122 -12.85 -18.68 7.50
CA ASP A 122 -11.42 -18.42 7.28
C ASP A 122 -11.25 -17.10 6.49
N TYR A 123 -10.03 -16.53 6.47
CA TYR A 123 -9.77 -15.31 5.69
C TYR A 123 -10.07 -15.54 4.21
N ALA A 124 -10.98 -14.73 3.67
CA ALA A 124 -11.34 -14.81 2.26
C ALA A 124 -10.13 -14.45 1.39
N TYR A 125 -9.89 -15.28 0.39
CA TYR A 125 -8.96 -14.93 -0.67
C TYR A 125 -9.63 -13.93 -1.63
N LEU A 126 -9.03 -12.75 -1.75
CA LEU A 126 -9.66 -11.62 -2.46
C LEU A 126 -9.06 -11.32 -3.83
N PHE A 127 -7.73 -11.35 -3.94
CA PHE A 127 -7.02 -10.89 -5.14
C PHE A 127 -5.60 -11.46 -5.22
N GLU A 128 -5.01 -11.39 -6.40
CA GLU A 128 -3.56 -11.55 -6.63
C GLU A 128 -2.94 -10.20 -7.00
N PRO A 129 -1.72 -9.87 -6.50
CA PRO A 129 -0.92 -8.80 -7.08
C PRO A 129 -0.60 -9.10 -8.54
N ASP A 130 -0.76 -8.10 -9.41
CA ASP A 130 -0.49 -8.25 -10.85
C ASP A 130 0.74 -7.44 -11.26
N GLU A 131 0.70 -6.11 -11.13
CA GLU A 131 1.84 -5.24 -11.46
C GLU A 131 2.16 -4.26 -10.32
N ASP A 132 3.44 -4.22 -9.97
CA ASP A 132 3.98 -3.25 -9.03
C ASP A 132 4.48 -2.00 -9.72
N LYS A 133 4.04 -0.85 -9.21
CA LYS A 133 4.49 0.46 -9.64
C LYS A 133 5.05 1.22 -8.45
N PHE A 134 6.32 1.59 -8.57
CA PHE A 134 6.97 2.36 -7.53
C PHE A 134 6.70 3.86 -7.70
N VAL A 135 6.38 4.52 -6.60
CA VAL A 135 6.19 5.97 -6.53
C VAL A 135 7.12 6.57 -5.49
N GLU A 136 7.41 7.85 -5.61
CA GLU A 136 8.25 8.55 -4.63
C GLU A 136 7.53 8.65 -3.27
N LEU A 137 8.23 8.29 -2.20
CA LEU A 137 7.83 8.58 -0.82
C LEU A 137 8.22 10.03 -0.50
N GLN A 138 7.27 10.95 -0.69
CA GLN A 138 7.54 12.38 -0.65
C GLN A 138 7.45 12.93 0.77
N LEU A 139 8.50 13.58 1.26
CA LEU A 139 8.45 14.30 2.54
C LEU A 139 7.48 15.49 2.43
N LYS A 140 6.55 15.61 3.39
CA LYS A 140 5.67 16.77 3.53
C LYS A 140 6.18 17.67 4.65
N ASP A 141 6.30 18.97 4.34
CA ASP A 141 6.68 20.03 5.28
C ASP A 141 5.56 20.41 6.27
#